data_AF-A0A3L9Y4V3-F1
#
_entry.id   AF-A0A3L9Y4V3-F1
#
_cell.length_a   1.000
_cell.length_b   1.000
_cell.length_c   1.000
_cell.angle_alpha   90.00
_cell.angle_beta   90.00
_cell.angle_gamma   90.00
#
_symmetry.space_group_name_H-M   'P 1'
#
loop_
_entity.id
_entity.type
_entity.pdbx_description
1 polymer ?
#
loop_
_entity_poly.entity_id
_entity_poly.type
_entity_poly.pdbx_seq_one_letter_code
_entity_poly.pdbx_strand_id
1 'polypeptide(L)'
;MESLSGNDVLTYLAEGLAESEHIFFERISATNGRYVLAYASDDGECCLLTDATGMRSAFYSTESELLISSHAHLVQQNKSVRTPKDTRQYKFGFPGNLTPFQGTKILTPNTKLNLKCRRVERFWPRYGIEEIEESECAERIHDLLFRSYRWINRHFDCFVSITAGLDSRVTLAVSGGLARYMTYSRGQDKPAEEQDRLAAETMARDLNLNHVSITRSDLEAAPEEFLKVNEFNTYYRHIPPAPWAYRRLALSATKEPVHIRSNLSEIGRMFYKGRKIDPKSPHDLVRLWSNDPSLHTKENENAFRTFCEDTAFFRCPVELTSLFYWEHRMGCWHSQVALEADIACESLSLYNSRDLLSLFWAVPIEAQKNDQLLKRIVREIAPELAHYPINGKPFG
;
A
#
# COMPACT_ATOMS: atom_id res chain seq x y z
N MET A 1 -9.59 -7.13 23.14
CA MET A 1 -10.15 -8.17 22.25
C MET A 1 -8.99 -9.05 21.83
N GLU A 2 -9.05 -10.36 22.10
CA GLU A 2 -8.08 -11.29 21.53
C GLU A 2 -8.16 -11.22 20.00
N SER A 3 -7.00 -11.20 19.36
CA SER A 3 -6.85 -11.13 17.92
C SER A 3 -7.40 -12.39 17.25
N LEU A 4 -8.37 -12.21 16.36
CA LEU A 4 -9.15 -13.23 15.66
C LEU A 4 -8.31 -14.00 14.63
N SER A 5 -8.57 -15.30 14.44
CA SER A 5 -8.04 -16.06 13.30
C SER A 5 -8.66 -15.58 11.98
N GLY A 6 -8.12 -16.03 10.84
CA GLY A 6 -8.71 -15.69 9.53
C GLY A 6 -10.19 -16.09 9.40
N ASN A 7 -10.57 -17.25 9.95
CA ASN A 7 -11.97 -17.71 9.95
C ASN A 7 -12.85 -16.87 10.88
N ASP A 8 -12.30 -16.44 12.01
CA ASP A 8 -13.02 -15.58 12.95
C ASP A 8 -13.26 -14.19 12.33
N VAL A 9 -12.29 -13.64 11.59
CA VAL A 9 -12.46 -12.39 10.84
C VAL A 9 -13.52 -12.56 9.76
N LEU A 10 -13.50 -13.64 8.98
CA LEU A 10 -14.53 -13.89 7.96
C LEU A 10 -15.92 -14.05 8.58
N THR A 11 -16.03 -14.72 9.73
CA THR A 11 -17.30 -14.86 10.47
C THR A 11 -17.79 -13.50 10.95
N TYR A 12 -16.91 -12.70 11.55
CA TYR A 12 -17.22 -11.34 11.98
C TYR A 12 -17.67 -10.44 10.81
N LEU A 13 -17.05 -10.57 9.63
CA LEU A 13 -17.47 -9.84 8.44
C LEU A 13 -18.82 -10.34 7.90
N ALA A 14 -19.02 -11.65 7.84
CA ALA A 14 -20.26 -12.27 7.34
C ALA A 14 -21.47 -11.92 8.22
N GLU A 15 -21.30 -11.92 9.55
CA GLU A 15 -22.33 -11.46 10.48
C GLU A 15 -22.69 -9.99 10.26
N GLY A 16 -21.70 -9.14 9.99
CA GLY A 16 -21.94 -7.74 9.65
C GLY A 16 -22.71 -7.59 8.34
N LEU A 17 -22.38 -8.41 7.34
CA LEU A 17 -23.07 -8.43 6.05
C LEU A 17 -24.53 -8.90 6.18
N ALA A 18 -24.78 -9.90 7.02
CA ALA A 18 -26.13 -10.39 7.31
C ALA A 18 -27.00 -9.33 8.01
N GLU A 19 -26.39 -8.42 8.77
CA GLU A 19 -27.08 -7.26 9.34
C GLU A 19 -27.33 -6.17 8.29
N SER A 20 -26.26 -5.67 7.65
CA SER A 20 -26.34 -4.78 6.49
C SER A 20 -24.97 -4.58 5.83
N GLU A 21 -24.98 -4.18 4.55
CA GLU A 21 -23.75 -3.83 3.85
C GLU A 21 -22.99 -2.67 4.54
N HIS A 22 -23.73 -1.76 5.17
CA HIS A 22 -23.14 -0.65 5.92
C HIS A 22 -22.25 -1.15 7.07
N ILE A 23 -22.78 -2.05 7.91
CA ILE A 23 -22.05 -2.63 9.03
C ILE A 23 -20.88 -3.47 8.53
N PHE A 24 -21.06 -4.25 7.47
CA PHE A 24 -19.96 -4.96 6.82
C PHE A 24 -18.80 -4.02 6.44
N PHE A 25 -19.10 -2.86 5.86
CA PHE A 25 -18.06 -1.89 5.50
C PHE A 25 -17.43 -1.19 6.70
N GLU A 26 -18.13 -1.03 7.82
CA GLU A 26 -17.50 -0.56 9.06
C GLU A 26 -16.54 -1.62 9.60
N ARG A 27 -16.99 -2.88 9.68
CA ARG A 27 -16.17 -3.99 10.17
C ARG A 27 -14.93 -4.24 9.31
N ILE A 28 -15.04 -4.16 7.99
CA ILE A 28 -13.90 -4.35 7.10
C ILE A 28 -12.89 -3.20 7.19
N SER A 29 -13.33 -1.99 7.57
CA SER A 29 -12.43 -0.83 7.71
C SER A 29 -11.46 -1.00 8.89
N ALA A 30 -11.89 -1.73 9.93
CA ALA A 30 -11.07 -2.11 11.08
C ALA A 30 -10.04 -3.22 10.78
N THR A 31 -10.17 -3.93 9.66
CA THR A 31 -9.23 -5.02 9.35
C THR A 31 -7.86 -4.47 8.92
N ASN A 32 -6.82 -5.22 9.25
CA ASN A 32 -5.46 -5.00 8.79
C ASN A 32 -4.98 -6.25 8.06
N GLY A 33 -4.50 -6.13 6.83
CA GLY A 33 -4.02 -7.27 6.07
C GLY A 33 -3.89 -6.99 4.59
N ARG A 34 -3.65 -8.02 3.80
CA ARG A 34 -3.47 -7.94 2.35
C ARG A 34 -4.31 -9.01 1.66
N TYR A 35 -5.46 -8.62 1.12
CA TYR A 35 -6.47 -9.56 0.68
C TYR A 35 -7.37 -8.99 -0.42
N VAL A 36 -8.04 -9.91 -1.12
CA VAL A 36 -9.22 -9.65 -1.95
C VAL A 36 -10.37 -10.40 -1.31
N LEU A 37 -11.53 -9.75 -1.19
CA LEU A 37 -12.72 -10.35 -0.61
C LEU A 37 -13.84 -10.33 -1.64
N ALA A 38 -14.45 -11.49 -1.87
CA ALA A 38 -15.70 -11.62 -2.60
C ALA A 38 -16.79 -12.03 -1.63
N TYR A 39 -17.98 -11.44 -1.77
CA TYR A 39 -19.14 -11.77 -0.96
C TYR A 39 -20.41 -11.75 -1.79
N ALA A 40 -21.45 -12.38 -1.24
CA ALA A 40 -22.81 -12.27 -1.74
C ALA A 40 -23.73 -11.92 -0.57
N SER A 41 -24.65 -10.99 -0.79
CA SER A 41 -25.67 -10.59 0.18
C SER A 41 -27.00 -11.31 -0.11
N ASP A 42 -27.91 -11.30 0.86
CA ASP A 42 -29.20 -11.98 0.77
C ASP A 42 -30.15 -11.39 -0.29
N ASP A 43 -29.97 -10.12 -0.66
CA ASP A 43 -30.63 -9.47 -1.80
C ASP A 43 -30.07 -9.92 -3.16
N GLY A 44 -29.05 -10.78 -3.14
CA GLY A 44 -28.39 -11.36 -4.29
C GLY A 44 -27.32 -10.46 -4.90
N GLU A 45 -26.90 -9.34 -4.31
CA GLU A 45 -25.67 -8.69 -4.79
C GLU A 45 -24.49 -9.64 -4.66
N CYS A 46 -23.54 -9.54 -5.60
CA CYS A 46 -22.30 -10.28 -5.52
C CYS A 46 -21.18 -9.32 -5.91
N CYS A 47 -20.25 -9.10 -4.99
CA CYS A 47 -19.30 -8.01 -5.05
C CYS A 47 -17.90 -8.50 -4.72
N LEU A 48 -16.91 -7.83 -5.30
CA LEU A 48 -15.49 -8.04 -5.02
C LEU A 48 -14.84 -6.72 -4.64
N LEU A 49 -14.02 -6.73 -3.59
CA LEU A 49 -13.26 -5.56 -3.15
C LEU A 49 -11.85 -5.98 -2.71
N THR A 50 -11.00 -4.99 -2.47
CA THR A 50 -9.63 -5.17 -1.99
C THR A 50 -9.45 -4.67 -0.56
N ASP A 51 -8.31 -5.02 0.04
CA ASP A 51 -7.84 -4.44 1.29
C ASP A 51 -7.76 -2.90 1.27
N ALA A 52 -7.39 -2.29 2.41
CA ALA A 52 -7.45 -0.85 2.60
C ALA A 52 -6.76 -0.05 1.49
N THR A 53 -5.67 -0.53 0.91
CA THR A 53 -4.88 0.22 -0.09
C THR A 53 -4.76 -0.47 -1.45
N GLY A 54 -5.45 -1.61 -1.65
CA GLY A 54 -5.32 -2.40 -2.87
C GLY A 54 -3.95 -3.08 -2.98
N MET A 55 -3.29 -3.31 -1.83
CA MET A 55 -1.96 -3.90 -1.77
C MET A 55 -1.99 -5.35 -2.29
N ARG A 56 -3.10 -6.08 -2.08
CA ARG A 56 -3.50 -7.18 -2.94
C ARG A 56 -4.37 -6.60 -4.04
N SER A 57 -3.79 -6.52 -5.24
CA SER A 57 -4.50 -5.98 -6.39
C SER A 57 -5.55 -6.98 -6.90
N ALA A 58 -6.58 -6.42 -7.53
CA ALA A 58 -7.54 -7.15 -8.34
C ALA A 58 -7.62 -6.44 -9.70
N PHE A 59 -7.39 -7.20 -10.77
CA PHE A 59 -7.55 -6.75 -12.13
C PHE A 59 -8.78 -7.39 -12.73
N TYR A 60 -9.50 -6.65 -13.55
CA TYR A 60 -10.71 -7.14 -14.19
C TYR A 60 -10.77 -6.76 -15.67
N SER A 61 -11.36 -7.64 -16.48
CA SER A 61 -11.65 -7.36 -17.88
C SER A 61 -12.87 -6.45 -18.01
N THR A 62 -12.82 -5.53 -18.97
CA THR A 62 -13.96 -4.68 -19.35
C THR A 62 -14.67 -5.17 -20.62
N GLU A 63 -14.43 -6.42 -21.01
CA GLU A 63 -14.97 -7.04 -22.22
C GLU A 63 -16.21 -7.91 -21.91
N SER A 64 -16.69 -8.68 -22.90
CA SER A 64 -17.88 -9.51 -22.79
C SER A 64 -17.78 -10.61 -21.73
N GLU A 65 -16.58 -11.14 -21.48
CA GLU A 65 -16.30 -12.11 -20.43
C GLU A 65 -15.79 -11.40 -19.17
N LEU A 66 -16.34 -11.75 -18.00
CA LEU A 66 -15.85 -11.24 -16.72
C LEU A 66 -14.70 -12.13 -16.24
N LEU A 67 -13.48 -11.62 -16.36
CA LEU A 67 -12.26 -12.24 -15.87
C LEU A 67 -11.72 -11.37 -14.76
N ILE A 68 -11.39 -11.97 -13.62
CA ILE A 68 -10.79 -11.27 -12.48
C ILE A 68 -9.58 -12.07 -12.02
N SER A 69 -8.47 -11.37 -11.76
CA SER A 69 -7.26 -12.01 -11.26
C SER A 69 -6.44 -11.06 -10.40
N SER A 70 -5.58 -11.62 -9.56
CA SER A 70 -4.57 -10.86 -8.81
C SER A 70 -3.45 -10.31 -9.70
N HIS A 71 -3.36 -10.75 -10.96
CA HIS A 71 -2.31 -10.33 -11.91
C HIS A 71 -2.91 -9.93 -13.25
N ALA A 72 -2.51 -8.78 -13.79
CA ALA A 72 -3.00 -8.30 -15.08
C ALA A 72 -2.65 -9.24 -16.24
N HIS A 73 -1.46 -9.87 -16.20
CA HIS A 73 -1.06 -10.86 -17.19
C HIS A 73 -1.95 -12.10 -17.20
N LEU A 74 -2.47 -12.52 -16.04
CA LEU A 74 -3.39 -13.66 -15.95
C LEU A 74 -4.76 -13.32 -16.55
N VAL A 75 -5.27 -12.09 -16.34
CA VAL A 75 -6.46 -11.63 -17.07
C VAL A 75 -6.18 -11.73 -18.57
N GLN A 76 -5.09 -11.11 -19.03
CA GLN A 76 -4.73 -11.07 -20.44
C GLN A 76 -4.56 -12.45 -21.09
N GLN A 77 -3.96 -13.42 -20.42
CA GLN A 77 -3.76 -14.77 -20.94
C GLN A 77 -5.07 -15.52 -21.18
N ASN A 78 -6.09 -15.21 -20.37
CA ASN A 78 -7.40 -15.85 -20.38
C ASN A 78 -8.45 -15.09 -21.20
N LYS A 79 -8.12 -13.92 -21.76
CA LYS A 79 -9.01 -13.21 -22.69
C LYS A 79 -9.13 -13.96 -24.01
N SER A 80 -10.35 -13.99 -24.55
CA SER A 80 -10.62 -14.50 -25.90
C SER A 80 -9.78 -13.81 -27.00
N VAL A 81 -9.51 -12.52 -26.86
CA VAL A 81 -8.64 -11.76 -27.76
C VAL A 81 -7.47 -11.17 -26.99
N ARG A 82 -6.25 -11.58 -27.36
CA ARG A 82 -5.03 -11.05 -26.78
C ARG A 82 -4.62 -9.77 -27.49
N THR A 83 -4.61 -8.66 -26.75
CA THR A 83 -4.03 -7.38 -27.20
C THR A 83 -2.53 -7.30 -26.93
N PRO A 84 -1.74 -6.63 -27.77
CA PRO A 84 -0.35 -6.29 -27.45
C PRO A 84 -0.26 -5.50 -26.15
N LYS A 85 0.85 -5.68 -25.41
CA LYS A 85 1.18 -4.89 -24.23
C LYS A 85 1.56 -3.48 -24.68
N ASP A 86 0.93 -2.46 -24.09
CA ASP A 86 1.41 -1.08 -24.21
C ASP A 86 2.79 -0.96 -23.56
N THR A 87 3.78 -0.61 -24.36
CA THR A 87 5.18 -0.52 -23.92
C THR A 87 5.53 0.85 -23.36
N ARG A 88 4.61 1.82 -23.36
CA ARG A 88 4.82 3.13 -22.75
C ARG A 88 5.08 2.94 -21.26
N GLN A 89 6.15 3.56 -20.79
CA GLN A 89 6.54 3.50 -19.38
C GLN A 89 6.02 4.72 -18.65
N TYR A 90 5.12 4.49 -17.71
CA TYR A 90 4.64 5.54 -16.81
C TYR A 90 5.30 5.41 -15.45
N LYS A 91 5.85 6.51 -14.97
CA LYS A 91 6.29 6.61 -13.59
C LYS A 91 5.03 6.67 -12.73
N PHE A 92 4.90 5.75 -11.78
CA PHE A 92 3.83 5.75 -10.78
C PHE A 92 2.45 5.26 -11.25
N GLY A 93 2.44 4.30 -12.17
CA GLY A 93 1.20 3.67 -12.64
C GLY A 93 0.68 4.32 -13.91
N PHE A 94 -0.19 3.59 -14.62
CA PHE A 94 -0.83 4.05 -15.84
C PHE A 94 -1.87 5.17 -15.54
N PRO A 95 -2.25 5.98 -16.55
CA PRO A 95 -3.30 6.98 -16.40
C PRO A 95 -4.61 6.40 -15.87
N GLY A 96 -5.22 7.04 -14.87
CA GLY A 96 -6.44 6.53 -14.22
C GLY A 96 -6.27 5.13 -13.63
N ASN A 97 -7.22 4.24 -13.89
CA ASN A 97 -7.20 2.83 -13.48
C ASN A 97 -6.85 1.88 -14.64
N LEU A 98 -6.17 2.39 -15.67
CA LEU A 98 -5.75 1.58 -16.81
C LEU A 98 -4.58 0.67 -16.45
N THR A 99 -4.34 -0.30 -17.31
CA THR A 99 -3.17 -1.18 -17.30
C THR A 99 -2.52 -1.15 -18.69
N PRO A 100 -1.32 -1.74 -18.87
CA PRO A 100 -0.75 -1.89 -20.21
C PRO A 100 -1.53 -2.85 -21.12
N PHE A 101 -2.57 -3.52 -20.63
CA PHE A 101 -3.40 -4.42 -21.42
C PHE A 101 -4.74 -3.76 -21.72
N GLN A 102 -5.00 -3.48 -22.99
CA GLN A 102 -6.28 -2.92 -23.42
C GLN A 102 -7.44 -3.79 -22.92
N GLY A 103 -8.50 -3.15 -22.45
CA GLY A 103 -9.67 -3.83 -21.89
C GLY A 103 -9.42 -4.52 -20.54
N THR A 104 -8.31 -4.20 -19.85
CA THR A 104 -8.04 -4.64 -18.48
C THR A 104 -7.82 -3.41 -17.60
N LYS A 105 -8.58 -3.33 -16.50
CA LYS A 105 -8.47 -2.28 -15.49
C LYS A 105 -8.02 -2.86 -14.15
N ILE A 106 -7.41 -2.02 -13.32
CA ILE A 106 -7.16 -2.34 -11.90
C ILE A 106 -8.31 -1.80 -11.04
N LEU A 107 -8.82 -2.61 -10.11
CA LEU A 107 -9.80 -2.18 -9.12
C LEU A 107 -9.07 -1.38 -8.04
N THR A 108 -9.38 -0.08 -7.94
CA THR A 108 -8.76 0.80 -6.96
C THR A 108 -9.35 0.59 -5.57
N PRO A 109 -8.58 0.80 -4.48
CA PRO A 109 -9.10 0.67 -3.13
C PRO A 109 -10.30 1.59 -2.90
N ASN A 110 -11.09 1.27 -1.88
CA ASN A 110 -12.28 2.01 -1.46
C ASN A 110 -13.46 1.93 -2.45
N THR A 111 -13.30 1.11 -3.48
CA THR A 111 -14.35 0.72 -4.42
C THR A 111 -14.55 -0.79 -4.44
N LYS A 112 -15.77 -1.21 -4.76
CA LYS A 112 -16.16 -2.60 -5.00
C LYS A 112 -16.52 -2.77 -6.47
N LEU A 113 -16.32 -3.96 -7.02
CA LEU A 113 -16.82 -4.37 -8.33
C LEU A 113 -18.07 -5.23 -8.11
N ASN A 114 -19.23 -4.74 -8.56
CA ASN A 114 -20.44 -5.55 -8.63
C ASN A 114 -20.29 -6.57 -9.77
N LEU A 115 -20.26 -7.85 -9.44
CA LEU A 115 -19.97 -8.94 -10.37
C LEU A 115 -21.13 -9.23 -11.34
N LYS A 116 -22.35 -8.79 -11.01
CA LYS A 116 -23.53 -8.96 -11.87
C LYS A 116 -23.58 -7.87 -12.94
N CYS A 117 -23.59 -6.60 -12.53
CA CYS A 117 -23.70 -5.47 -13.47
C CYS A 117 -22.34 -4.98 -14.00
N ARG A 118 -21.24 -5.48 -13.44
CA ARG A 118 -19.84 -5.17 -13.82
C ARG A 118 -19.50 -3.69 -13.68
N ARG A 119 -20.05 -3.06 -12.65
CA ARG A 119 -19.81 -1.65 -12.33
C ARG A 119 -18.94 -1.52 -11.10
N VAL A 120 -18.05 -0.55 -11.14
CA VAL A 120 -17.29 -0.10 -9.98
C VAL A 120 -18.18 0.84 -9.17
N GLU A 121 -18.20 0.64 -7.86
CA GLU A 121 -19.02 1.40 -6.93
C GLU A 121 -18.19 1.78 -5.71
N ARG A 122 -18.31 3.03 -5.27
CA ARG A 122 -17.63 3.49 -4.05
C ARG A 122 -18.36 2.97 -2.82
N PHE A 123 -17.60 2.40 -1.87
CA PHE A 123 -18.11 2.05 -0.54
C PHE A 123 -17.48 2.86 0.60
N TRP A 124 -16.35 3.51 0.33
CA TRP A 124 -15.63 4.38 1.27
C TRP A 124 -14.96 5.55 0.52
N PRO A 125 -14.77 6.75 1.10
CA PRO A 125 -15.37 7.22 2.34
C PRO A 125 -16.83 7.61 2.10
N ARG A 126 -17.69 7.39 3.10
CA ARG A 126 -19.12 7.77 3.04
C ARG A 126 -19.42 9.11 3.68
N TYR A 127 -18.64 9.49 4.68
CA TYR A 127 -18.79 10.70 5.46
C TYR A 127 -17.43 11.40 5.60
N GLY A 128 -17.45 12.66 6.01
CA GLY A 128 -16.24 13.36 6.40
C GLY A 128 -15.59 12.69 7.61
N ILE A 129 -14.31 12.95 7.81
CA ILE A 129 -13.57 12.47 8.98
C ILE A 129 -13.60 13.57 10.03
N GLU A 130 -14.08 13.23 11.22
CA GLU A 130 -14.12 14.16 12.35
C GLU A 130 -12.72 14.36 12.93
N GLU A 131 -12.40 15.61 13.28
CA GLU A 131 -11.16 15.91 13.98
C GLU A 131 -11.23 15.40 15.43
N ILE A 132 -10.14 14.79 15.88
CA ILE A 132 -9.93 14.37 17.26
C ILE A 132 -8.61 14.96 17.78
N GLU A 133 -8.43 14.97 19.09
CA GLU A 133 -7.22 15.49 19.71
C GLU A 133 -5.98 14.71 19.27
N GLU A 134 -4.89 15.42 18.96
CA GLU A 134 -3.66 14.82 18.42
C GLU A 134 -3.10 13.74 19.36
N SER A 135 -3.17 13.97 20.68
CA SER A 135 -2.72 13.03 21.70
C SER A 135 -3.50 11.72 21.69
N GLU A 136 -4.83 11.82 21.64
CA GLU A 136 -5.73 10.69 21.53
C GLU A 136 -5.53 9.94 20.21
N CYS A 137 -5.33 10.66 19.11
CA CYS A 137 -5.04 10.08 17.81
C CYS A 137 -3.73 9.28 17.82
N ALA A 138 -2.66 9.84 18.37
CA ALA A 138 -1.37 9.17 18.48
C ALA A 138 -1.45 7.88 19.32
N GLU A 139 -2.19 7.92 20.44
CA GLU A 139 -2.42 6.74 21.29
C GLU A 139 -3.18 5.64 20.54
N ARG A 140 -4.26 5.99 19.83
CA ARG A 140 -5.05 5.03 19.03
C ARG A 140 -4.23 4.41 17.90
N ILE A 141 -3.45 5.21 17.17
CA ILE A 141 -2.57 4.71 16.10
C ILE A 141 -1.51 3.77 16.68
N HIS A 142 -0.88 4.14 17.80
CA HIS A 142 0.07 3.28 18.48
C HIS A 142 -0.55 1.94 18.85
N ASP A 143 -1.70 1.94 19.54
CA ASP A 143 -2.38 0.72 19.99
C ASP A 143 -2.72 -0.20 18.81
N LEU A 144 -3.24 0.35 17.70
CA LEU A 144 -3.55 -0.42 16.49
C LEU A 144 -2.29 -1.02 15.84
N LEU A 145 -1.22 -0.23 15.69
CA LEU A 145 0.06 -0.71 15.13
C LEU A 145 0.67 -1.81 16.01
N PHE A 146 0.69 -1.60 17.33
CA PHE A 146 1.26 -2.52 18.29
C PHE A 146 0.50 -3.84 18.35
N ARG A 147 -0.82 -3.81 18.42
CA ARG A 147 -1.66 -5.03 18.39
C ARG A 147 -1.49 -5.78 17.07
N SER A 148 -1.48 -5.07 15.94
CA SER A 148 -1.27 -5.68 14.62
C SER A 148 0.09 -6.37 14.56
N TYR A 149 1.18 -5.68 14.93
CA TYR A 149 2.52 -6.28 14.94
C TYR A 149 2.62 -7.48 15.89
N ARG A 150 2.11 -7.38 17.13
CA ARG A 150 2.13 -8.48 18.10
C ARG A 150 1.42 -9.71 17.56
N TRP A 151 0.28 -9.54 16.90
CA TRP A 151 -0.43 -10.65 16.28
C TRP A 151 0.37 -11.28 15.14
N ILE A 152 0.84 -10.46 14.20
CA ILE A 152 1.61 -10.96 13.04
C ILE A 152 2.86 -11.70 13.51
N ASN A 153 3.64 -11.12 14.42
CA ASN A 153 4.88 -11.72 14.92
C ASN A 153 4.65 -13.00 15.76
N ARG A 154 3.44 -13.20 16.30
CA ARG A 154 3.09 -14.46 16.98
C ARG A 154 2.86 -15.59 15.99
N HIS A 155 2.30 -15.29 14.82
CA HIS A 155 1.86 -16.29 13.84
C HIS A 155 2.86 -16.50 12.69
N PHE A 156 3.63 -15.48 12.33
CA PHE A 156 4.55 -15.47 11.20
C PHE A 156 6.00 -15.21 11.64
N ASP A 157 6.95 -15.53 10.76
CA ASP A 157 8.34 -15.15 10.93
C ASP A 157 8.59 -13.82 10.21
N CYS A 158 8.60 -12.73 10.98
CA CYS A 158 8.63 -11.39 10.43
C CYS A 158 10.06 -10.92 10.15
N PHE A 159 10.26 -10.36 8.97
CA PHE A 159 11.40 -9.48 8.70
C PHE A 159 10.92 -8.10 8.26
N VAL A 160 11.55 -7.06 8.78
CA VAL A 160 11.13 -5.66 8.65
C VAL A 160 12.17 -4.90 7.85
N SER A 161 11.76 -4.19 6.80
CA SER A 161 12.63 -3.21 6.14
C SER A 161 12.68 -1.92 6.96
N ILE A 162 13.87 -1.54 7.42
CA ILE A 162 14.14 -0.26 8.11
C ILE A 162 14.92 0.69 7.21
N THR A 163 14.82 2.01 7.40
CA THR A 163 15.49 3.02 6.56
C THR A 163 15.83 4.27 7.40
N ALA A 164 16.34 5.34 6.80
CA ALA A 164 16.49 6.63 7.47
C ALA A 164 15.14 7.38 7.66
N GLY A 165 14.05 6.83 7.10
CA GLY A 165 12.73 7.43 7.10
C GLY A 165 11.98 7.35 8.43
N LEU A 166 10.95 8.16 8.57
CA LEU A 166 10.12 8.22 9.79
C LEU A 166 9.17 7.02 9.91
N ASP A 167 8.61 6.59 8.78
CA ASP A 167 7.61 5.52 8.69
C ASP A 167 8.20 4.19 9.18
N SER A 168 9.44 3.91 8.78
CA SER A 168 10.18 2.72 9.21
C SER A 168 10.69 2.79 10.63
N ARG A 169 10.96 4.00 11.13
CA ARG A 169 11.28 4.26 12.53
C ARG A 169 10.09 3.99 13.45
N VAL A 170 8.86 4.31 13.04
CA VAL A 170 7.65 3.92 13.78
C VAL A 170 7.47 2.40 13.79
N THR A 171 7.64 1.72 12.65
CA THR A 171 7.61 0.25 12.60
C THR A 171 8.69 -0.36 13.50
N LEU A 172 9.89 0.22 13.54
CA LEU A 172 10.96 -0.22 14.44
C LEU A 172 10.57 -0.03 15.92
N ALA A 173 10.03 1.13 16.29
CA ALA A 173 9.52 1.41 17.64
C ALA A 173 8.47 0.38 18.07
N VAL A 174 7.47 0.16 17.22
CA VAL A 174 6.36 -0.78 17.46
C VAL A 174 6.84 -2.23 17.52
N SER A 175 7.84 -2.58 16.69
CA SER A 175 8.39 -3.94 16.69
C SER A 175 9.32 -4.23 17.88
N GLY A 176 9.79 -3.19 18.58
CA GLY A 176 10.55 -3.32 19.82
C GLY A 176 11.87 -4.08 19.69
N GLY A 177 12.47 -4.09 18.50
CA GLY A 177 13.72 -4.84 18.24
C GLY A 177 13.54 -6.35 18.14
N LEU A 178 12.32 -6.88 18.13
CA LEU A 178 12.04 -8.32 18.21
C LEU A 178 11.97 -9.03 16.85
N ALA A 179 12.02 -8.28 15.74
CA ALA A 179 12.01 -8.83 14.40
C ALA A 179 13.43 -9.08 13.87
N ARG A 180 13.51 -9.76 12.72
CA ARG A 180 14.68 -9.64 11.85
C ARG A 180 14.55 -8.34 11.05
N TYR A 181 15.63 -7.58 10.92
CA TYR A 181 15.63 -6.30 10.22
C TYR A 181 16.48 -6.37 8.96
N MET A 182 16.11 -5.62 7.94
CA MET A 182 16.92 -5.50 6.75
C MET A 182 16.93 -4.10 6.16
N THR A 183 18.00 -3.80 5.43
CA THR A 183 18.09 -2.71 4.45
C THR A 183 18.66 -3.24 3.15
N TYR A 184 18.47 -2.51 2.06
CA TYR A 184 19.23 -2.74 0.84
C TYR A 184 19.87 -1.44 0.34
N SER A 185 21.00 -1.57 -0.34
CA SER A 185 21.63 -0.46 -1.08
C SER A 185 22.24 -0.98 -2.37
N ARG A 186 21.97 -0.26 -3.47
CA ARG A 186 22.66 -0.47 -4.76
C ARG A 186 23.99 0.30 -4.85
N GLY A 187 24.46 0.84 -3.72
CA GLY A 187 25.72 1.56 -3.60
C GLY A 187 25.62 3.03 -3.99
N GLN A 188 26.77 3.64 -4.28
CA GLN A 188 26.93 5.09 -4.48
C GLN A 188 26.10 5.65 -5.64
N ASP A 189 25.70 4.83 -6.61
CA ASP A 189 24.80 5.21 -7.71
C ASP A 189 23.39 5.59 -7.23
N LYS A 190 23.06 5.24 -5.98
CA LYS A 190 21.78 5.55 -5.31
C LYS A 190 22.03 6.15 -3.93
N PRO A 191 22.40 7.45 -3.84
CA PRO A 191 22.78 8.08 -2.57
C PRO A 191 21.72 7.99 -1.47
N ALA A 192 20.43 8.03 -1.82
CA ALA A 192 19.34 7.88 -0.86
C ALA A 192 19.28 6.47 -0.24
N GLU A 193 19.49 5.42 -1.04
CA GLU A 193 19.53 4.03 -0.54
C GLU A 193 20.77 3.81 0.33
N GLU A 194 21.88 4.45 -0.03
CA GLU A 194 23.10 4.37 0.77
C GLU A 194 22.95 5.10 2.12
N GLN A 195 22.28 6.25 2.11
CA GLN A 195 21.91 6.95 3.33
C GLN A 195 20.99 6.11 4.22
N ASP A 196 20.00 5.42 3.63
CA ASP A 196 19.12 4.50 4.34
C ASP A 196 19.90 3.34 4.98
N ARG A 197 20.83 2.74 4.24
CA ARG A 197 21.71 1.67 4.75
C ARG A 197 22.55 2.16 5.93
N LEU A 198 23.23 3.30 5.80
CA LEU A 198 24.08 3.84 6.86
C LEU A 198 23.27 4.16 8.13
N ALA A 199 22.09 4.77 7.98
CA ALA A 199 21.21 5.05 9.11
C ALA A 199 20.73 3.76 9.79
N ALA A 200 20.29 2.77 9.01
CA ALA A 200 19.84 1.49 9.55
C ALA A 200 20.95 0.70 10.25
N GLU A 201 22.16 0.64 9.67
CA GLU A 201 23.31 -0.03 10.31
C GLU A 201 23.75 0.67 11.59
N THR A 202 23.64 1.99 11.64
CA THR A 202 23.92 2.76 12.86
C THR A 202 22.88 2.43 13.94
N MET A 203 21.59 2.53 13.62
CA MET A 203 20.51 2.16 14.55
C MET A 203 20.62 0.70 15.00
N ALA A 204 20.94 -0.21 14.08
CA ALA A 204 21.08 -1.62 14.38
C ALA A 204 22.23 -1.91 15.34
N ARG A 205 23.37 -1.24 15.16
CA ARG A 205 24.52 -1.37 16.04
C ARG A 205 24.24 -0.82 17.44
N ASP A 206 23.71 0.40 17.50
CA ASP A 206 23.47 1.10 18.76
C ASP A 206 22.39 0.43 19.61
N LEU A 207 21.37 -0.15 18.95
CA LEU A 207 20.23 -0.80 19.60
C LEU A 207 20.33 -2.33 19.62
N ASN A 208 21.49 -2.89 19.21
CA ASN A 208 21.75 -4.33 19.16
C ASN A 208 20.65 -5.14 18.42
N LEU A 209 20.25 -4.67 17.24
CA LEU A 209 19.20 -5.28 16.41
C LEU A 209 19.75 -6.44 15.57
N ASN A 210 18.93 -7.46 15.34
CA ASN A 210 19.22 -8.51 14.36
C ASN A 210 18.99 -7.97 12.94
N HIS A 211 20.00 -7.30 12.38
CA HIS A 211 19.92 -6.60 11.10
C HIS A 211 20.85 -7.18 10.03
N VAL A 212 20.38 -7.19 8.79
CA VAL A 212 21.16 -7.60 7.61
C VAL A 212 21.09 -6.52 6.53
N SER A 213 22.26 -6.13 6.01
CA SER A 213 22.37 -5.30 4.81
C SER A 213 22.43 -6.16 3.55
N ILE A 214 21.45 -5.99 2.67
CA ILE A 214 21.44 -6.54 1.31
C ILE A 214 22.26 -5.62 0.42
N THR A 215 23.34 -6.16 -0.13
CA THR A 215 24.28 -5.44 -0.98
C THR A 215 23.86 -5.47 -2.46
N ARG A 216 24.52 -4.66 -3.28
CA ARG A 216 24.39 -4.73 -4.74
C ARG A 216 24.68 -6.13 -5.28
N SER A 217 25.71 -6.80 -4.76
CA SER A 217 26.08 -8.16 -5.19
C SER A 217 25.01 -9.19 -4.83
N ASP A 218 24.33 -9.03 -3.69
CA ASP A 218 23.20 -9.92 -3.33
C ASP A 218 22.03 -9.76 -4.31
N LEU A 219 21.78 -8.54 -4.80
CA LEU A 219 20.74 -8.26 -5.79
C LEU A 219 21.15 -8.84 -7.16
N GLU A 220 22.38 -8.58 -7.60
CA GLU A 220 22.89 -9.05 -8.89
C GLU A 220 23.03 -10.58 -8.98
N ALA A 221 22.95 -11.30 -7.85
CA ALA A 221 22.93 -12.76 -7.79
C ALA A 221 21.59 -13.39 -8.25
N ALA A 222 20.58 -12.61 -8.62
CA ALA A 222 19.30 -13.13 -9.10
C ALA A 222 19.46 -13.86 -10.46
N PRO A 223 19.07 -15.15 -10.57
CA PRO A 223 19.14 -15.90 -11.83
C PRO A 223 18.27 -15.29 -12.93
N GLU A 224 18.65 -15.49 -14.19
CA GLU A 224 17.89 -14.98 -15.34
C GLU A 224 16.47 -15.58 -15.38
N GLU A 225 16.32 -16.86 -15.05
CA GLU A 225 15.03 -17.53 -14.98
C GLU A 225 14.11 -16.91 -13.93
N PHE A 226 14.68 -16.50 -12.79
CA PHE A 226 13.93 -15.79 -11.76
C PHE A 226 13.42 -14.45 -12.26
N LEU A 227 14.28 -13.68 -12.94
CA LEU A 227 13.92 -12.37 -13.50
C LEU A 227 12.83 -12.50 -14.58
N LYS A 228 12.85 -13.56 -15.39
CA LYS A 228 11.80 -13.86 -16.39
C LYS A 228 10.43 -14.12 -15.74
N VAL A 229 10.39 -14.91 -14.65
CA VAL A 229 9.13 -15.14 -13.93
C VAL A 229 8.67 -13.86 -13.23
N ASN A 230 9.59 -13.09 -12.64
CA ASN A 230 9.27 -11.83 -11.97
C ASN A 230 8.63 -10.80 -12.92
N GLU A 231 9.09 -10.73 -14.17
CA GLU A 231 8.47 -9.88 -15.21
C GLU A 231 7.02 -10.25 -15.52
N PHE A 232 6.61 -11.49 -15.27
CA PHE A 232 5.22 -11.92 -15.42
C PHE A 232 4.34 -11.49 -14.22
N ASN A 233 4.93 -11.35 -13.03
CA ASN A 233 4.17 -10.98 -11.83
C ASN A 233 3.67 -9.53 -11.86
N THR A 234 4.39 -8.63 -12.53
CA THR A 234 4.07 -7.21 -12.53
C THR A 234 4.42 -6.59 -13.86
N TYR A 235 3.62 -5.62 -14.31
CA TYR A 235 3.96 -4.84 -15.51
C TYR A 235 4.82 -3.61 -15.20
N TYR A 236 5.16 -3.40 -13.93
CA TYR A 236 6.04 -2.34 -13.46
C TYR A 236 7.39 -2.92 -13.02
N ARG A 237 8.48 -2.18 -13.22
CA ARG A 237 9.83 -2.62 -12.80
C ARG A 237 10.33 -1.67 -11.72
N HIS A 238 10.32 -2.11 -10.46
CA HIS A 238 10.84 -1.35 -9.34
C HIS A 238 12.30 -1.72 -9.08
N ILE A 239 12.53 -2.91 -8.49
CA ILE A 239 13.84 -3.52 -8.30
C ILE A 239 13.68 -5.04 -8.49
N PRO A 240 13.56 -5.52 -9.74
CA PRO A 240 13.33 -6.94 -10.05
C PRO A 240 14.20 -7.97 -9.31
N PRO A 241 15.49 -7.70 -9.00
CA PRO A 241 16.28 -8.65 -8.21
C PRO A 241 16.02 -8.64 -6.69
N ALA A 242 15.37 -7.62 -6.12
CA ALA A 242 15.18 -7.53 -4.68
C ALA A 242 14.41 -8.71 -4.06
N PRO A 243 13.33 -9.22 -4.69
CA PRO A 243 12.64 -10.42 -4.23
C PRO A 243 13.57 -11.64 -4.10
N TRP A 244 14.58 -11.78 -4.97
CA TRP A 244 15.57 -12.86 -4.84
C TRP A 244 16.36 -12.77 -3.54
N ALA A 245 16.78 -11.56 -3.14
CA ALA A 245 17.46 -11.34 -1.88
C ALA A 245 16.53 -11.60 -0.68
N TYR A 246 15.24 -11.25 -0.78
CA TYR A 246 14.25 -11.53 0.28
C TYR A 246 14.04 -13.04 0.47
N ARG A 247 14.09 -13.83 -0.61
CA ARG A 247 14.01 -15.30 -0.53
C ARG A 247 15.07 -15.88 0.42
N ARG A 248 16.28 -15.31 0.49
CA ARG A 248 17.32 -15.76 1.43
C ARG A 248 16.90 -15.58 2.90
N LEU A 249 16.22 -14.48 3.22
CA LEU A 249 15.66 -14.23 4.56
C LEU A 249 14.49 -15.18 4.84
N ALA A 250 13.65 -15.43 3.83
CA ALA A 250 12.54 -16.36 3.92
C ALA A 250 12.99 -17.81 4.17
N LEU A 251 14.08 -18.27 3.53
CA LEU A 251 14.59 -19.64 3.67
C LEU A 251 15.15 -19.97 5.06
N SER A 252 15.54 -18.95 5.84
CA SER A 252 16.01 -19.13 7.23
C SER A 252 14.88 -19.04 8.25
N ALA A 253 13.62 -18.93 7.80
CA ALA A 253 12.48 -18.76 8.67
C ALA A 253 12.04 -20.07 9.33
N THR A 254 11.54 -19.97 10.56
CA THR A 254 11.00 -21.09 11.34
C THR A 254 9.49 -21.23 11.25
N LYS A 255 8.81 -20.17 10.82
CA LYS A 255 7.38 -20.11 10.47
C LYS A 255 7.25 -19.54 9.05
N GLU A 256 6.03 -19.42 8.56
CA GLU A 256 5.77 -18.76 7.29
C GLU A 256 6.36 -17.32 7.30
N PRO A 257 7.29 -17.01 6.37
CA PRO A 257 8.00 -15.74 6.37
C PRO A 257 7.15 -14.61 5.79
N VAL A 258 7.12 -13.49 6.50
CA VAL A 258 6.38 -12.29 6.08
C VAL A 258 7.29 -11.07 6.11
N HIS A 259 7.35 -10.35 5.00
CA HIS A 259 7.99 -9.05 4.90
C HIS A 259 7.06 -7.95 5.40
N ILE A 260 7.39 -7.33 6.53
CA ILE A 260 6.71 -6.11 6.99
C ILE A 260 7.41 -4.89 6.37
N ARG A 261 6.63 -4.14 5.60
CA ARG A 261 7.04 -2.90 4.95
C ARG A 261 6.52 -1.71 5.75
N SER A 262 7.26 -0.61 5.66
CA SER A 262 6.97 0.63 6.37
C SER A 262 6.58 1.73 5.38
N ASN A 263 5.39 1.57 4.80
CA ASN A 263 4.82 2.45 3.79
C ASN A 263 3.31 2.60 4.02
N LEU A 264 2.66 3.44 3.21
CA LEU A 264 1.23 3.79 3.24
C LEU A 264 0.89 4.86 4.27
N SER A 265 1.71 5.10 5.30
CA SER A 265 1.52 6.24 6.22
C SER A 265 1.57 7.59 5.51
N GLU A 266 2.21 7.69 4.34
CA GLU A 266 2.18 8.89 3.48
C GLU A 266 0.76 9.29 3.05
N ILE A 267 -0.19 8.34 2.99
CA ILE A 267 -1.62 8.60 2.72
C ILE A 267 -2.15 9.63 3.73
N GLY A 268 -1.75 9.48 4.98
CA GLY A 268 -2.14 10.32 6.10
C GLY A 268 -1.41 11.65 6.24
N ARG A 269 -0.42 11.94 5.39
CA ARG A 269 0.59 13.00 5.65
C ARG A 269 0.66 14.05 4.54
N MET A 270 -0.45 14.23 3.82
CA MET A 270 -0.58 15.22 2.74
C MET A 270 0.59 15.11 1.74
N PHE A 271 0.77 13.94 1.13
CA PHE A 271 1.91 13.64 0.25
C PHE A 271 2.16 14.73 -0.81
N TYR A 272 1.08 15.29 -1.36
CA TYR A 272 1.13 16.34 -2.38
C TYR A 272 1.17 17.78 -1.84
N LYS A 273 1.49 18.01 -0.56
CA LYS A 273 1.56 19.34 0.08
C LYS A 273 2.40 20.38 -0.67
N GLY A 274 3.43 19.95 -1.39
CA GLY A 274 4.28 20.84 -2.21
C GLY A 274 3.73 21.20 -3.60
N ARG A 275 2.65 20.54 -4.06
CA ARG A 275 2.12 20.69 -5.43
C ARG A 275 1.24 21.92 -5.63
N LYS A 276 0.61 22.43 -4.56
CA LYS A 276 -0.36 23.55 -4.63
C LYS A 276 -1.43 23.34 -5.72
N ILE A 277 -2.01 22.13 -5.78
CA ILE A 277 -3.10 21.78 -6.70
C ILE A 277 -4.30 21.39 -5.84
N ASP A 278 -5.45 22.03 -6.10
CA ASP A 278 -6.76 21.69 -5.54
C ASP A 278 -7.56 20.99 -6.65
N PRO A 279 -7.70 19.65 -6.63
CA PRO A 279 -8.16 18.89 -7.77
C PRO A 279 -9.66 19.03 -7.98
N LYS A 280 -10.05 19.72 -9.07
CA LYS A 280 -11.46 19.96 -9.44
C LYS A 280 -11.82 19.36 -10.80
N SER A 281 -10.83 18.80 -11.49
CA SER A 281 -10.99 18.28 -12.83
C SER A 281 -10.05 17.10 -13.09
N PRO A 282 -10.35 16.24 -14.08
CA PRO A 282 -9.42 15.20 -14.52
C PRO A 282 -8.04 15.75 -14.92
N HIS A 283 -8.00 16.98 -15.45
CA HIS A 283 -6.76 17.66 -15.80
C HIS A 283 -5.87 17.94 -14.57
N ASP A 284 -6.47 18.31 -13.44
CA ASP A 284 -5.72 18.50 -12.19
C ASP A 284 -5.13 17.18 -11.67
N LEU A 285 -5.83 16.06 -11.86
CA LEU A 285 -5.30 14.74 -11.52
C LEU A 285 -4.12 14.35 -12.41
N VAL A 286 -4.15 14.68 -13.70
CA VAL A 286 -2.99 14.50 -14.60
C VAL A 286 -1.79 15.32 -14.09
N ARG A 287 -2.02 16.55 -13.62
CA ARG A 287 -0.98 17.41 -13.03
C ARG A 287 -0.47 16.86 -11.69
N LEU A 288 -1.31 16.22 -10.88
CA LEU A 288 -0.87 15.54 -9.64
C LEU A 288 -0.06 14.26 -9.96
N TRP A 289 -0.50 13.50 -10.96
CA TRP A 289 0.12 12.25 -11.39
C TRP A 289 1.51 12.47 -12.00
N SER A 290 1.66 13.46 -12.90
CA SER A 290 2.91 13.72 -13.59
C SER A 290 3.28 15.20 -13.71
N ASN A 291 4.56 15.47 -13.52
CA ASN A 291 5.19 16.76 -13.81
C ASN A 291 5.59 16.94 -15.27
N ASP A 292 5.65 15.85 -16.02
CA ASP A 292 6.06 15.87 -17.42
C ASP A 292 4.91 16.40 -18.28
N PRO A 293 5.04 17.59 -18.90
CA PRO A 293 3.98 18.15 -19.75
C PRO A 293 3.67 17.28 -20.97
N SER A 294 4.60 16.43 -21.42
CA SER A 294 4.35 15.50 -22.53
C SER A 294 3.30 14.44 -22.18
N LEU A 295 3.09 14.19 -20.88
CA LEU A 295 2.05 13.30 -20.37
C LEU A 295 0.70 14.00 -20.16
N HIS A 296 0.60 15.31 -20.41
CA HIS A 296 -0.65 16.09 -20.27
C HIS A 296 -1.49 16.04 -21.54
N THR A 297 -1.68 14.84 -22.08
CA THR A 297 -2.42 14.61 -23.32
C THR A 297 -3.92 14.46 -23.07
N LYS A 298 -4.74 14.69 -24.10
CA LYS A 298 -6.18 14.42 -24.05
C LYS A 298 -6.50 12.94 -23.75
N GLU A 299 -5.65 12.02 -24.20
CA GLU A 299 -5.77 10.58 -23.92
C GLU A 299 -5.66 10.32 -22.41
N ASN A 300 -4.60 10.84 -21.77
CA ASN A 300 -4.39 10.65 -20.35
C ASN A 300 -5.48 11.37 -19.52
N GLU A 301 -5.89 12.58 -19.93
CA GLU A 301 -6.99 13.28 -19.28
C GLU A 301 -8.31 12.49 -19.36
N ASN A 302 -8.60 11.85 -20.51
CA ASN A 302 -9.79 10.99 -20.66
C ASN A 302 -9.70 9.72 -19.81
N ALA A 303 -8.51 9.15 -19.64
CA ALA A 303 -8.32 8.03 -18.71
C ALA A 303 -8.62 8.43 -17.27
N PHE A 304 -8.15 9.62 -16.84
CA PHE A 304 -8.50 10.15 -15.51
C PHE A 304 -9.97 10.56 -15.40
N ARG A 305 -10.60 11.02 -16.47
CA ARG A 305 -12.05 11.27 -16.51
C ARG A 305 -12.83 9.99 -16.21
N THR A 306 -12.48 8.90 -16.90
CA THR A 306 -13.08 7.57 -16.68
C THR A 306 -12.84 7.11 -15.24
N PHE A 307 -11.62 7.26 -14.71
CA PHE A 307 -11.32 6.96 -13.31
C PHE A 307 -12.21 7.76 -12.34
N CYS A 308 -12.41 9.05 -12.58
CA CYS A 308 -13.26 9.89 -11.72
C CYS A 308 -14.72 9.47 -11.76
N GLU A 309 -15.22 9.05 -12.93
CA GLU A 309 -16.57 8.55 -13.14
C GLU A 309 -16.77 7.18 -12.46
N ASP A 310 -15.87 6.23 -12.74
CA ASP A 310 -15.89 4.87 -12.17
C ASP A 310 -15.88 4.89 -10.63
N THR A 311 -15.09 5.79 -10.04
CA THR A 311 -14.88 5.85 -8.60
C THR A 311 -15.72 6.93 -7.91
N ALA A 312 -16.52 7.70 -8.64
CA ALA A 312 -17.22 8.89 -8.11
C ALA A 312 -16.28 9.88 -7.36
N PHE A 313 -15.03 10.01 -7.82
CA PHE A 313 -13.93 10.66 -7.11
C PHE A 313 -14.25 12.06 -6.56
N PHE A 314 -14.77 12.98 -7.40
CA PHE A 314 -15.04 14.37 -7.01
C PHE A 314 -16.21 14.54 -6.04
N ARG A 315 -16.95 13.48 -5.71
CA ARG A 315 -18.05 13.51 -4.74
C ARG A 315 -17.61 13.12 -3.33
N CYS A 316 -16.34 12.80 -3.13
CA CYS A 316 -15.85 12.30 -1.85
C CYS A 316 -15.79 13.42 -0.80
N PRO A 317 -16.26 13.17 0.43
CA PRO A 317 -16.31 14.17 1.50
C PRO A 317 -14.96 14.31 2.26
N VAL A 318 -13.84 14.13 1.57
CA VAL A 318 -12.49 14.14 2.16
C VAL A 318 -11.53 14.96 1.31
N GLU A 319 -10.33 15.25 1.83
CA GLU A 319 -9.30 15.97 1.09
C GLU A 319 -8.84 15.15 -0.13
N LEU A 320 -9.10 15.68 -1.32
CA LEU A 320 -9.01 14.93 -2.57
C LEU A 320 -7.58 14.66 -3.02
N THR A 321 -6.57 15.46 -2.64
CA THR A 321 -5.18 15.14 -3.03
C THR A 321 -4.66 13.91 -2.30
N SER A 322 -5.02 13.75 -1.02
CA SER A 322 -4.69 12.58 -0.21
C SER A 322 -5.49 11.35 -0.64
N LEU A 323 -6.77 11.53 -0.98
CA LEU A 323 -7.57 10.45 -1.58
C LEU A 323 -6.99 10.00 -2.94
N PHE A 324 -6.56 10.92 -3.79
CA PHE A 324 -5.90 10.58 -5.05
C PHE A 324 -4.61 9.80 -4.82
N TYR A 325 -3.81 10.21 -3.83
CA TYR A 325 -2.62 9.47 -3.44
C TYR A 325 -2.95 8.05 -2.98
N TRP A 326 -3.99 7.89 -2.18
CA TRP A 326 -4.46 6.57 -1.73
C TRP A 326 -4.92 5.70 -2.91
N GLU A 327 -5.88 6.18 -3.70
CA GLU A 327 -6.58 5.35 -4.69
C GLU A 327 -5.77 5.12 -5.96
N HIS A 328 -5.03 6.13 -6.41
CA HIS A 328 -4.22 6.04 -7.62
C HIS A 328 -2.78 5.66 -7.29
N ARG A 329 -2.09 6.46 -6.48
CA ARG A 329 -0.65 6.28 -6.29
C ARG A 329 -0.33 5.01 -5.50
N MET A 330 -1.03 4.73 -4.40
CA MET A 330 -0.84 3.48 -3.66
C MET A 330 -1.55 2.31 -4.36
N GLY A 331 -2.83 2.48 -4.70
CA GLY A 331 -3.62 1.44 -5.37
C GLY A 331 -3.06 0.94 -6.71
N CYS A 332 -2.56 1.84 -7.57
CA CYS A 332 -2.11 1.48 -8.93
C CYS A 332 -0.60 1.27 -9.07
N TRP A 333 0.24 1.96 -8.28
CA TRP A 333 1.70 1.79 -8.36
C TRP A 333 2.27 0.94 -7.25
N HIS A 334 1.95 1.23 -5.98
CA HIS A 334 2.52 0.49 -4.87
C HIS A 334 2.07 -0.98 -4.87
N SER A 335 0.83 -1.27 -5.28
CA SER A 335 0.37 -2.64 -5.52
C SER A 335 1.26 -3.42 -6.48
N GLN A 336 1.82 -2.76 -7.52
CA GLN A 336 2.75 -3.39 -8.47
C GLN A 336 4.12 -3.66 -7.85
N VAL A 337 4.56 -2.80 -6.92
CA VAL A 337 5.76 -3.03 -6.12
C VAL A 337 5.57 -4.20 -5.16
N ALA A 338 4.37 -4.36 -4.60
CA ALA A 338 4.03 -5.52 -3.78
C ALA A 338 3.99 -6.82 -4.61
N LEU A 339 3.33 -6.81 -5.78
CA LEU A 339 3.30 -7.95 -6.71
C LEU A 339 4.69 -8.39 -7.17
N GLU A 340 5.63 -7.45 -7.37
CA GLU A 340 7.03 -7.78 -7.70
C GLU A 340 7.64 -8.71 -6.64
N ALA A 341 7.27 -8.57 -5.36
CA ALA A 341 7.81 -9.38 -4.27
C ALA A 341 7.10 -10.72 -4.03
N ASP A 342 5.91 -10.93 -4.60
CA ASP A 342 5.06 -12.10 -4.31
C ASP A 342 5.70 -13.44 -4.68
N ILE A 343 6.65 -13.45 -5.62
CA ILE A 343 7.40 -14.66 -5.98
C ILE A 343 8.33 -15.15 -4.85
N ALA A 344 8.67 -14.28 -3.89
CA ALA A 344 9.66 -14.58 -2.86
C ALA A 344 9.05 -14.73 -1.47
N CYS A 345 8.11 -13.86 -1.10
CA CYS A 345 7.50 -13.86 0.22
C CYS A 345 6.23 -13.00 0.22
N GLU A 346 5.35 -13.27 1.18
CA GLU A 346 4.22 -12.38 1.46
C GLU A 346 4.72 -11.03 2.01
N SER A 347 4.11 -9.95 1.55
CA SER A 347 4.39 -8.59 2.00
C SER A 347 3.18 -8.00 2.69
N LEU A 348 3.36 -7.39 3.86
CA LEU A 348 2.33 -6.67 4.61
C LEU A 348 2.83 -5.27 4.95
N SER A 349 1.91 -4.35 5.22
CA SER A 349 2.19 -3.08 5.87
C SER A 349 1.28 -2.95 7.09
N LEU A 350 1.85 -2.57 8.23
CA LEU A 350 1.06 -2.34 9.46
C LEU A 350 0.06 -1.20 9.27
N TYR A 351 0.28 -0.33 8.28
CA TYR A 351 -0.61 0.78 7.96
C TYR A 351 -1.78 0.39 7.04
N ASN A 352 -1.87 -0.87 6.58
CA ASN A 352 -2.90 -1.29 5.62
C ASN A 352 -4.27 -1.57 6.28
N SER A 353 -4.81 -0.55 6.95
CA SER A 353 -6.14 -0.55 7.59
C SER A 353 -6.80 0.81 7.36
N ARG A 354 -8.08 0.82 6.97
CA ARG A 354 -8.80 2.07 6.68
C ARG A 354 -8.99 2.89 7.95
N ASP A 355 -9.32 2.26 9.07
CA ASP A 355 -9.51 2.96 10.34
C ASP A 355 -8.21 3.62 10.80
N LEU A 356 -7.09 2.88 10.71
CA LEU A 356 -5.77 3.41 11.04
C LEU A 356 -5.40 4.59 10.14
N LEU A 357 -5.62 4.46 8.82
CA LEU A 357 -5.33 5.54 7.87
C LEU A 357 -6.25 6.76 8.08
N SER A 358 -7.50 6.53 8.49
CA SER A 358 -8.47 7.58 8.79
C SER A 358 -8.06 8.40 10.01
N LEU A 359 -7.43 7.79 11.02
CA LEU A 359 -6.88 8.51 12.17
C LEU A 359 -5.85 9.56 11.76
N PHE A 360 -5.00 9.27 10.76
CA PHE A 360 -4.09 10.28 10.24
C PHE A 360 -4.80 11.48 9.61
N TRP A 361 -6.01 11.30 9.08
CA TRP A 361 -6.83 12.40 8.56
C TRP A 361 -7.69 13.08 9.62
N ALA A 362 -7.80 12.48 10.82
CA ALA A 362 -8.58 12.99 11.94
C ALA A 362 -7.83 14.04 12.79
N VAL A 363 -6.73 14.60 12.28
CA VAL A 363 -6.01 15.72 12.93
C VAL A 363 -5.93 16.91 11.98
N PRO A 364 -5.71 18.14 12.49
CA PRO A 364 -5.59 19.31 11.64
C PRO A 364 -4.57 19.13 10.51
N ILE A 365 -4.86 19.69 9.33
CA ILE A 365 -4.03 19.53 8.12
C ILE A 365 -2.55 19.91 8.37
N GLU A 366 -2.27 20.89 9.23
CA GLU A 366 -0.89 21.25 9.57
C GLU A 366 -0.15 20.17 10.36
N ALA A 367 -0.85 19.40 11.20
CA ALA A 367 -0.28 18.25 11.89
C ALA A 367 0.07 17.14 10.89
N GLN A 368 -0.80 16.89 9.91
CA GLN A 368 -0.58 15.94 8.81
C GLN A 368 0.65 16.32 7.98
N LYS A 369 0.75 17.60 7.57
CA LYS A 369 1.87 18.12 6.75
C LYS A 369 3.22 18.06 7.47
N ASN A 370 3.25 18.14 8.79
CA ASN A 370 4.50 18.22 9.56
C ASN A 370 4.88 16.87 10.20
N ASP A 371 4.20 15.78 9.81
CA ASP A 371 4.44 14.43 10.30
C ASP A 371 4.32 14.32 11.84
N GLN A 372 3.51 15.18 12.46
CA GLN A 372 3.46 15.36 13.92
C GLN A 372 3.10 14.07 14.64
N LEU A 373 2.08 13.34 14.15
CA LEU A 373 1.64 12.07 14.73
C LEU A 373 2.77 11.03 14.78
N LEU A 374 3.50 10.82 13.69
CA LEU A 374 4.59 9.82 13.66
C LEU A 374 5.74 10.24 14.57
N LYS A 375 6.10 11.54 14.57
CA LYS A 375 7.14 12.06 15.47
C LYS A 375 6.75 11.88 16.93
N ARG A 376 5.49 12.11 17.27
CA ARG A 376 4.93 11.92 18.61
C ARG A 376 4.98 10.47 19.03
N ILE A 377 4.46 9.56 18.20
CA ILE A 377 4.49 8.11 18.42
C ILE A 377 5.93 7.64 18.70
N VAL A 378 6.92 8.06 17.92
CA VAL A 378 8.33 7.70 18.17
C VAL A 378 8.82 8.23 19.51
N ARG A 379 8.55 9.51 19.84
CA ARG A 379 8.98 10.12 21.12
C ARG A 379 8.36 9.43 22.33
N GLU A 380 7.12 8.97 22.22
CA GLU A 380 6.39 8.34 23.32
C GLU A 380 6.77 6.86 23.51
N ILE A 381 7.04 6.13 22.42
CA ILE A 381 7.28 4.67 22.48
C ILE A 381 8.76 4.31 22.55
N ALA A 382 9.60 4.99 21.77
CA ALA A 382 11.01 4.68 21.60
C ALA A 382 11.82 5.98 21.45
N PRO A 383 11.92 6.80 22.52
CA PRO A 383 12.56 8.11 22.47
C PRO A 383 14.01 8.08 21.98
N GLU A 384 14.73 6.97 22.19
CA GLU A 384 16.07 6.75 21.67
C GLU A 384 16.13 6.82 20.13
N LEU A 385 15.05 6.46 19.44
CA LEU A 385 14.97 6.60 17.99
C LEU A 385 14.86 8.05 17.54
N ALA A 386 14.51 8.99 18.42
CA ALA A 386 14.47 10.42 18.10
C ALA A 386 15.87 11.06 18.05
N HIS A 387 16.92 10.35 18.49
CA HIS A 387 18.31 10.84 18.43
C HIS A 387 18.92 10.78 17.02
N TYR A 388 18.34 9.98 16.13
CA TYR A 388 18.84 9.82 14.77
C TYR A 388 18.17 10.80 13.80
N PRO A 389 18.91 11.33 12.81
CA PRO A 389 18.33 12.12 11.74
C PRO A 389 17.27 11.36 10.93
N ILE A 390 16.22 12.07 10.50
CA ILE A 390 15.22 11.57 9.54
C ILE A 390 15.66 12.01 8.15
N ASN A 391 16.05 11.06 7.29
CA ASN A 391 16.57 11.35 5.95
C ASN A 391 17.64 12.47 5.96
N GLY A 392 18.51 12.46 6.98
CA GLY A 392 19.63 13.40 7.11
C GLY A 392 19.25 14.77 7.69
N LYS A 393 17.98 14.97 8.04
CA LYS A 393 17.50 16.16 8.75
C LYS A 393 17.34 15.87 10.23
N PRO A 394 17.50 16.84 11.13
CA PRO A 394 17.18 16.66 12.55
C PRO A 394 15.76 16.12 12.74
N PHE A 395 15.55 15.36 13.80
CA PHE A 395 14.24 14.78 14.13
C PHE A 395 13.15 15.85 14.41
N GLY A 396 13.58 17.03 14.87
CA GLY A 396 12.76 18.19 15.23
C GLY A 396 11.61 18.47 14.28
#